data_AF-A0AAJ0NHG4-F1
#
_entry.id   AF-A0AAJ0NHG4-F1
#
_cell.length_a   1.000
_cell.length_b   1.000
_cell.length_c   1.000
_cell.angle_alpha   90.00
_cell.angle_beta   90.00
_cell.angle_gamma   90.00
#
_symmetry.space_group_name_H-M   'P 1'
#
loop_
_entity.id
_entity.type
_entity.pdbx_description
1 polymer ?
#
loop_
_entity_poly.entity_id
_entity_poly.type
_entity_poly.pdbx_seq_one_letter_code
_entity_poly.pdbx_strand_id
1 'polypeptide(L)'
;MIKRTAEHVLTWIGVGLSVLGLLVLGLILPFISGDDFIQGIQEGDGSLTYEDAAASASFFHAFATIGLVLGIITLILAIIGGVFINKKAKTAGILLLIAGIITLLGNWIVAILWIIAGIMLLVKKPKRDTLTEDGYYNYDKANEVAKERTEEDPYKY
;
A
#
# COMPACT_ATOMS: atom_id res chain seq x y z
N MET A 1 2.43 -13.70 -21.38
CA MET A 1 2.33 -12.60 -20.39
C MET A 1 2.33 -13.18 -18.97
N ILE A 2 3.14 -12.65 -18.04
CA ILE A 2 3.02 -13.00 -16.62
C ILE A 2 1.72 -12.41 -16.08
N LYS A 3 0.80 -13.26 -15.60
CA LYS A 3 -0.37 -12.79 -14.84
C LYS A 3 0.12 -12.27 -13.48
N ARG A 4 0.01 -10.95 -13.25
CA ARG A 4 0.25 -10.29 -11.96
C ARG A 4 -1.03 -10.17 -11.13
N THR A 5 -1.89 -11.19 -11.24
CA THR A 5 -3.25 -11.17 -10.69
C THR A 5 -3.26 -11.15 -9.17
N ALA A 6 -2.41 -11.95 -8.52
CA ALA A 6 -2.33 -11.98 -7.07
C ALA A 6 -1.88 -10.62 -6.51
N GLU A 7 -0.86 -10.01 -7.11
CA GLU A 7 -0.34 -8.70 -6.71
C GLU A 7 -1.40 -7.59 -6.87
N HIS A 8 -2.16 -7.62 -7.97
CA HIS A 8 -3.29 -6.70 -8.17
C HIS A 8 -4.36 -6.91 -7.12
N VAL A 9 -4.80 -8.15 -6.91
CA VAL A 9 -5.89 -8.47 -5.99
C VAL A 9 -5.52 -8.05 -4.56
N LEU A 10 -4.33 -8.40 -4.08
CA LEU A 10 -3.89 -7.98 -2.73
C LEU A 10 -3.82 -6.46 -2.60
N THR A 11 -3.27 -5.78 -3.61
CA THR A 11 -3.14 -4.32 -3.57
C THR A 11 -4.51 -3.64 -3.49
N TRP A 12 -5.44 -4.04 -4.35
CA TRP A 12 -6.76 -3.41 -4.43
C TRP A 12 -7.69 -3.80 -3.28
N ILE A 13 -7.55 -5.01 -2.72
CA ILE A 13 -8.22 -5.36 -1.45
C ILE A 13 -7.70 -4.44 -0.33
N GLY A 14 -6.38 -4.26 -0.22
CA GLY A 14 -5.79 -3.36 0.77
C GLY A 14 -6.26 -1.91 0.60
N VAL A 15 -6.36 -1.42 -0.64
CA VAL A 15 -6.92 -0.10 -0.96
C VAL A 15 -8.38 0.00 -0.52
N GLY A 16 -9.21 -0.99 -0.83
CA GLY A 16 -10.62 -1.00 -0.42
C GLY A 16 -10.81 -0.97 1.10
N LEU A 17 -10.06 -1.81 1.84
CA LEU A 17 -10.08 -1.80 3.30
C LEU A 17 -9.54 -0.49 3.89
N SER A 18 -8.50 0.08 3.29
CA SER A 18 -7.92 1.35 3.74
C SER A 18 -8.93 2.49 3.59
N VAL A 19 -9.60 2.59 2.44
CA VAL A 19 -10.68 3.57 2.21
C VAL A 19 -11.78 3.41 3.25
N LEU A 20 -12.24 2.18 3.50
CA LEU A 20 -13.27 1.93 4.51
C LEU A 20 -12.82 2.37 5.90
N GLY A 21 -11.60 2.01 6.30
CA GLY A 21 -11.04 2.41 7.59
C GLY A 21 -10.90 3.93 7.75
N LEU A 22 -10.46 4.64 6.71
CA LEU A 22 -10.35 6.10 6.71
C LEU A 22 -11.72 6.78 6.73
N LEU A 23 -12.72 6.24 6.04
CA LEU A 23 -14.09 6.74 6.10
C LEU A 23 -14.65 6.61 7.51
N VAL A 24 -14.51 5.43 8.14
CA VAL A 24 -14.95 5.23 9.53
C VAL A 24 -14.21 6.18 10.47
N LEU A 25 -12.88 6.27 10.37
CA LEU A 25 -12.08 7.18 11.21
C LEU A 25 -12.50 8.65 11.03
N GLY A 26 -12.70 9.09 9.80
CA GLY A 26 -13.15 10.45 9.49
C GLY A 26 -14.56 10.75 10.02
N LEU A 27 -15.45 9.77 10.02
CA LEU A 27 -16.79 9.91 10.59
C LEU A 27 -16.77 10.01 12.12
N ILE A 28 -15.92 9.23 12.81
CA ILE A 28 -15.85 9.26 14.28
C ILE A 28 -15.06 10.44 14.84
N LEU A 29 -14.13 11.01 14.06
CA LEU A 29 -13.23 12.07 14.50
C LEU A 29 -13.93 13.25 15.23
N PRO A 30 -15.01 13.87 14.70
CA PRO A 30 -15.66 14.99 15.38
C PRO A 30 -16.30 14.61 16.72
N PHE A 31 -16.62 13.34 16.93
CA PHE A 31 -17.24 12.87 18.18
C PHE A 31 -16.22 12.74 19.31
N ILE A 32 -14.93 12.55 19.02
CA ILE A 32 -13.86 12.42 20.02
C ILE A 32 -13.64 13.73 20.79
N SER A 33 -14.02 14.88 20.23
CA SER A 33 -13.95 16.18 20.91
C SER A 33 -15.28 16.64 21.51
N GLY A 34 -16.32 15.81 21.47
CA GLY A 34 -17.64 16.15 22.02
C GLY A 34 -17.71 15.98 23.53
N ASP A 35 -18.57 16.76 24.17
CA ASP A 35 -18.79 16.71 25.62
C ASP A 35 -19.20 15.31 26.10
N ASP A 36 -20.03 14.61 25.33
CA ASP A 36 -20.47 13.24 25.65
C ASP A 36 -19.28 12.26 25.74
N PHE A 37 -18.28 12.43 24.87
CA PHE A 37 -17.07 11.59 24.89
C PHE A 37 -16.17 11.92 26.08
N ILE A 38 -16.03 13.20 26.41
CA ILE A 38 -15.25 13.66 27.57
C ILE A 38 -15.90 13.17 28.87
N GLN A 39 -17.23 13.32 29.00
CA GLN A 39 -17.99 12.79 30.13
C GLN A 39 -17.86 11.27 30.21
N GLY A 40 -17.92 10.55 29.08
CA GLY A 40 -17.70 9.11 29.05
C GLY A 40 -16.32 8.67 29.57
N ILE A 41 -15.26 9.44 29.31
CA ILE A 41 -13.93 9.20 29.89
C ILE A 41 -13.95 9.41 31.41
N GLN A 42 -14.57 10.51 31.86
CA GLN A 42 -14.66 10.85 33.28
C GLN A 42 -15.50 9.85 34.08
N GLU A 43 -16.62 9.37 33.52
CA GLU A 43 -17.44 8.33 34.14
C GLU A 43 -16.74 6.97 34.21
N GLY A 44 -15.87 6.69 33.23
CA GLY A 44 -15.04 5.49 33.19
C GLY A 44 -13.95 5.47 34.27
N ASP A 45 -13.51 6.65 34.73
CA ASP A 45 -12.58 6.80 35.85
C ASP A 45 -12.96 8.01 36.72
N GLY A 46 -13.73 7.75 37.78
CA GLY A 46 -14.23 8.78 38.70
C GLY A 46 -13.15 9.51 39.51
N SER A 47 -11.87 9.18 39.33
CA SER A 47 -10.75 9.97 39.88
C SER A 47 -10.33 11.14 38.98
N LEU A 48 -10.72 11.12 37.70
CA LEU A 48 -10.39 12.18 36.74
C LEU A 48 -11.31 13.39 36.93
N THR A 49 -10.71 14.58 36.85
CA THR A 49 -11.50 15.79 36.66
C THR A 49 -11.97 15.89 35.20
N TYR A 50 -12.97 16.73 34.93
CA TYR A 50 -13.37 17.02 33.56
C TYR A 50 -12.19 17.56 32.72
N GLU A 51 -11.30 18.35 33.33
CA GLU A 51 -10.12 18.90 32.64
C GLU A 51 -9.13 17.80 32.24
N ASP A 52 -8.89 16.82 33.11
CA ASP A 52 -8.03 15.65 32.81
C ASP A 52 -8.64 14.78 31.70
N ALA A 53 -9.96 14.58 31.74
CA ALA A 53 -10.70 13.86 30.71
C ALA A 53 -10.65 14.60 29.36
N ALA A 54 -10.80 15.92 29.36
CA ALA A 54 -10.70 16.76 28.16
C ALA A 54 -9.30 16.76 27.55
N ALA A 55 -8.24 16.75 28.38
CA ALA A 55 -6.86 16.61 27.92
C ALA A 55 -6.63 15.24 27.25
N SER A 56 -7.19 14.17 27.84
CA SER A 56 -7.12 12.81 27.27
C SER A 56 -7.86 12.72 25.93
N ALA A 57 -9.08 13.27 25.85
CA ALA A 57 -9.84 13.35 24.62
C ALA A 57 -9.09 14.13 23.52
N SER A 58 -8.45 15.23 23.89
CA SER A 58 -7.62 16.04 22.98
C SER A 58 -6.43 15.25 22.44
N PHE A 59 -5.79 14.43 23.28
CA PHE A 59 -4.72 13.53 22.85
C PHE A 59 -5.22 12.48 21.85
N PHE A 60 -6.35 11.83 22.13
CA PHE A 60 -6.97 10.86 21.20
C PHE A 60 -7.35 11.52 19.88
N HIS A 61 -7.94 12.71 19.91
CA HIS A 61 -8.30 13.47 18.72
C HIS A 61 -7.06 13.82 17.88
N ALA A 62 -5.99 14.30 18.51
CA ALA A 62 -4.73 14.61 17.82
C ALA A 62 -4.12 13.35 17.18
N PHE A 63 -4.07 12.23 17.91
CA PHE A 63 -3.56 10.97 17.41
C PHE A 63 -4.39 10.44 16.23
N ALA A 64 -5.72 10.45 16.35
CA ALA A 64 -6.64 10.07 15.29
C ALA A 64 -6.49 10.96 14.04
N THR A 65 -6.30 12.27 14.24
CA THR A 65 -6.07 13.23 13.15
C THR A 65 -4.76 12.93 12.42
N ILE A 66 -3.66 12.70 13.14
CA ILE A 66 -2.37 12.31 12.54
C ILE A 66 -2.52 11.00 11.78
N GLY A 67 -3.20 10.01 12.39
CA GLY A 67 -3.48 8.72 11.75
C GLY A 67 -4.29 8.87 10.45
N LEU A 68 -5.29 9.75 10.43
CA LEU A 68 -6.09 10.04 9.24
C LEU A 68 -5.24 10.65 8.12
N VAL A 69 -4.41 11.65 8.44
CA VAL A 69 -3.52 12.31 7.45
C VAL A 69 -2.50 11.32 6.89
N LEU A 70 -1.80 10.58 7.76
CA LEU A 70 -0.83 9.56 7.32
C LEU A 70 -1.50 8.47 6.50
N GLY A 71 -2.70 8.04 6.89
CA GLY A 71 -3.46 7.04 6.15
C GLY A 71 -3.89 7.50 4.76
N ILE A 72 -4.26 8.78 4.59
CA ILE A 72 -4.53 9.35 3.25
C ILE A 72 -3.26 9.33 2.39
N ILE A 73 -2.11 9.71 2.97
CA ILE A 73 -0.82 9.68 2.26
C ILE A 73 -0.48 8.26 1.82
N THR A 74 -0.61 7.27 2.69
CA THR A 74 -0.30 5.87 2.34
C THR A 74 -1.29 5.30 1.33
N LEU A 75 -2.57 5.67 1.41
CA LEU A 75 -3.58 5.31 0.42
C LEU A 75 -3.20 5.82 -0.98
N ILE A 76 -2.76 7.07 -1.09
CA ILE A 76 -2.30 7.64 -2.37
C ILE A 76 -1.08 6.87 -2.90
N LEU A 77 -0.09 6.57 -2.05
CA LEU A 77 1.08 5.77 -2.42
C LEU A 77 0.67 4.38 -2.93
N ALA A 78 -0.27 3.73 -2.26
CA ALA A 78 -0.76 2.40 -2.64
C ALA A 78 -1.53 2.43 -3.97
N ILE A 79 -2.33 3.47 -4.23
CA ILE A 79 -3.01 3.66 -5.52
C ILE A 79 -2.00 3.84 -6.65
N ILE A 80 -1.01 4.72 -6.47
CA ILE A 80 0.06 4.94 -7.46
C ILE A 80 0.83 3.63 -7.70
N GLY A 81 1.18 2.92 -6.62
CA GLY A 81 1.81 1.60 -6.68
C GLY A 81 0.97 0.60 -7.48
N GLY A 82 -0.32 0.50 -7.17
CA GLY A 82 -1.28 -0.37 -7.86
C GLY A 82 -1.38 -0.12 -9.36
N VAL A 83 -1.46 1.16 -9.77
CA VAL A 83 -1.49 1.55 -11.19
C VAL A 83 -0.18 1.18 -11.90
N PHE A 84 0.96 1.21 -11.20
CA PHE A 84 2.27 0.95 -11.78
C PHE A 84 2.66 -0.53 -11.84
N ILE A 85 1.85 -1.46 -11.29
CA ILE A 85 2.17 -2.90 -11.24
C ILE A 85 2.53 -3.46 -12.63
N ASN A 86 1.80 -3.03 -13.68
CA ASN A 86 2.01 -3.54 -15.04
C ASN A 86 3.16 -2.84 -15.79
N LYS A 87 3.48 -1.58 -15.44
CA LYS A 87 4.46 -0.75 -16.16
C LYS A 87 5.85 -0.79 -15.52
N LYS A 88 5.91 -0.62 -14.19
CA LYS A 88 7.13 -0.47 -13.41
C LYS A 88 7.01 -1.27 -12.11
N ALA A 89 7.01 -2.59 -12.24
CA ALA A 89 6.79 -3.50 -11.13
C ALA A 89 7.72 -3.26 -9.91
N LYS A 90 9.00 -2.97 -10.13
CA LYS A 90 9.93 -2.69 -9.02
C LYS A 90 9.55 -1.41 -8.27
N THR A 91 9.22 -0.34 -9.00
CA THR A 91 8.75 0.93 -8.41
C THR A 91 7.45 0.72 -7.65
N ALA A 92 6.49 0.00 -8.23
CA ALA A 92 5.24 -0.36 -7.57
C ALA A 92 5.48 -1.13 -6.26
N GLY A 93 6.41 -2.09 -6.27
CA GLY A 93 6.76 -2.86 -5.09
C GLY A 93 7.35 -2.02 -3.95
N ILE A 94 8.25 -1.09 -4.28
CA ILE A 94 8.83 -0.16 -3.29
C ILE A 94 7.76 0.76 -2.70
N LEU A 95 6.88 1.32 -3.53
CA LEU A 95 5.79 2.18 -3.07
C LEU A 95 4.85 1.44 -2.12
N LEU A 96 4.50 0.19 -2.43
CA LEU A 96 3.66 -0.64 -1.57
C LEU A 96 4.34 -1.06 -0.27
N LEU A 97 5.66 -1.31 -0.29
CA LEU A 97 6.41 -1.55 0.95
C LEU A 97 6.41 -0.32 1.87
N ILE A 98 6.68 0.87 1.32
CA ILE A 98 6.66 2.11 2.11
C ILE A 98 5.26 2.34 2.68
N ALA A 99 4.22 2.21 1.86
CA ALA A 99 2.84 2.33 2.30
C ALA A 99 2.50 1.31 3.40
N GLY A 100 2.93 0.05 3.24
CA GLY A 100 2.72 -1.01 4.21
C GLY A 100 3.41 -0.76 5.55
N ILE A 101 4.67 -0.32 5.55
CA ILE A 101 5.44 -0.02 6.77
C ILE A 101 4.79 1.12 7.56
N ILE A 102 4.39 2.21 6.88
CA ILE A 102 3.75 3.35 7.55
C ILE A 102 2.38 2.95 8.12
N THR A 103 1.64 2.09 7.41
CA THR A 103 0.28 1.68 7.80
C THR A 103 0.28 0.67 8.95
N LEU A 104 1.42 0.09 9.31
CA LEU A 104 1.56 -0.93 10.35
C LEU A 104 1.04 -0.47 11.73
N LEU A 105 1.19 0.81 12.04
CA LEU A 105 0.82 1.39 13.35
C LEU A 105 -0.70 1.56 13.54
N GLY A 106 -1.48 1.57 12.46
CA GLY A 106 -2.93 1.84 12.52
C GLY A 106 -3.79 0.72 11.93
N ASN A 107 -3.36 0.11 10.84
CA ASN A 107 -4.11 -0.95 10.17
C ASN A 107 -3.18 -2.08 9.74
N TRP A 108 -2.87 -2.96 10.69
CA TRP A 108 -1.93 -4.05 10.49
C TRP A 108 -2.38 -5.04 9.40
N ILE A 109 -3.69 -5.20 9.17
CA ILE A 109 -4.23 -6.06 8.10
C ILE A 109 -3.86 -5.50 6.73
N VAL A 110 -4.16 -4.21 6.50
CA VAL A 110 -3.80 -3.53 5.24
C VAL A 110 -2.28 -3.49 5.07
N ALA A 111 -1.54 -3.24 6.14
CA ALA A 111 -0.09 -3.25 6.12
C ALA A 111 0.47 -4.58 5.61
N ILE A 112 -0.02 -5.71 6.14
CA ILE A 112 0.41 -7.04 5.70
C ILE A 112 0.09 -7.27 4.21
N LEU A 113 -1.12 -6.89 3.76
CA LEU A 113 -1.52 -7.03 2.35
C LEU A 113 -0.56 -6.28 1.41
N TRP A 114 -0.24 -5.03 1.72
CA TRP A 114 0.66 -4.21 0.91
C TRP A 114 2.12 -4.65 1.02
N ILE A 115 2.57 -5.13 2.19
CA ILE A 115 3.92 -5.69 2.33
C ILE A 115 4.07 -6.94 1.46
N ILE A 116 3.12 -7.88 1.54
CA ILE A 116 3.18 -9.12 0.75
C ILE A 116 3.11 -8.81 -0.75
N ALA A 117 2.22 -7.91 -1.18
CA ALA A 117 2.16 -7.45 -2.58
C ALA A 117 3.48 -6.79 -3.02
N GLY A 118 4.06 -5.95 -2.18
CA GLY A 118 5.34 -5.28 -2.42
C GLY A 118 6.49 -6.28 -2.61
N ILE A 119 6.62 -7.25 -1.72
CA ILE A 119 7.65 -8.30 -1.82
C ILE A 119 7.46 -9.12 -3.09
N MET A 120 6.22 -9.55 -3.42
CA MET A 120 5.95 -10.30 -4.65
C MET A 120 6.35 -9.52 -5.91
N LEU A 121 6.15 -8.20 -5.91
CA LEU A 121 6.55 -7.34 -7.02
C LEU A 121 8.07 -7.23 -7.20
N LEU A 122 8.83 -7.32 -6.10
CA LEU A 122 10.29 -7.22 -6.11
C LEU A 122 10.97 -8.56 -6.41
N VAL A 123 10.43 -9.67 -5.92
CA VAL A 123 11.02 -11.01 -6.07
C VAL A 123 10.70 -11.63 -7.43
N LYS A 124 9.56 -11.29 -8.04
CA LYS A 124 9.11 -11.92 -9.29
C LYS A 124 9.96 -11.45 -10.48
N LYS A 125 10.80 -12.37 -10.99
CA LYS A 125 11.59 -12.15 -12.19
C LYS A 125 10.67 -11.97 -13.40
N PRO A 126 10.95 -11.03 -14.34
CA PRO A 126 10.29 -11.04 -15.64
C PRO A 126 10.59 -12.39 -16.31
N LYS A 127 9.56 -13.06 -16.83
CA LYS A 127 9.75 -14.25 -17.67
C LYS A 127 10.60 -13.77 -18.83
N ARG A 128 11.68 -14.49 -19.13
CA ARG A 128 12.45 -14.25 -20.35
C ARG A 128 11.48 -14.44 -21.51
N ASP A 129 11.27 -13.41 -22.32
CA ASP A 129 10.34 -13.46 -23.46
C ASP A 129 10.76 -14.50 -24.52
N THR A 130 11.99 -15.02 -24.40
CA THR A 130 12.56 -16.09 -25.21
C THR A 130 12.20 -17.50 -24.71
N LEU A 131 11.40 -17.65 -23.65
CA LEU A 131 10.93 -18.96 -23.19
C LEU A 131 9.49 -19.20 -23.66
N THR A 132 9.25 -20.37 -24.24
CA THR A 132 7.92 -20.87 -24.60
C THR A 132 7.06 -21.11 -23.34
N GLU A 133 5.75 -21.26 -23.53
CA GLU A 133 4.79 -21.41 -22.42
C GLU A 133 5.02 -22.68 -21.57
N ASP A 134 5.59 -23.71 -22.19
CA ASP A 134 6.06 -24.98 -21.61
C ASP A 134 7.51 -24.93 -21.06
N GLY A 135 8.16 -23.77 -21.10
CA GLY A 135 9.45 -23.53 -20.44
C GLY A 135 10.70 -23.86 -21.26
N TYR A 136 10.56 -24.18 -22.54
CA TYR A 136 11.68 -24.39 -23.45
C TYR A 136 12.19 -23.07 -24.05
N TYR A 137 13.43 -23.07 -24.53
CA TYR A 137 13.95 -21.93 -25.27
C TYR A 137 13.27 -21.83 -26.64
N ASN A 138 12.59 -20.71 -26.86
CA ASN A 138 12.16 -20.30 -28.18
C ASN A 138 13.36 -19.69 -28.91
N TYR A 139 14.11 -20.52 -29.60
CA TYR A 139 15.30 -20.11 -30.34
C TYR A 139 14.98 -19.09 -31.44
N ASP A 140 13.79 -19.15 -32.04
CA ASP A 140 13.37 -18.21 -33.07
C ASP A 140 13.22 -16.79 -32.49
N LYS A 141 12.49 -16.65 -31.38
CA LYS A 141 12.39 -15.37 -30.65
C LYS A 141 13.71 -14.90 -30.08
N ALA A 142 14.56 -15.81 -29.61
CA ALA A 142 15.89 -15.46 -29.10
C ALA A 142 16.77 -14.88 -30.22
N ASN A 143 16.69 -15.44 -31.42
CA ASN A 143 17.41 -14.97 -32.60
C ASN A 143 16.87 -13.64 -33.14
N GLU A 144 15.56 -13.41 -33.08
CA GLU A 144 14.95 -12.10 -33.42
C GLU A 144 15.47 -10.99 -32.49
N VAL A 145 15.42 -11.21 -31.17
CA VAL A 145 15.95 -10.24 -30.18
C VAL A 145 17.45 -10.01 -30.35
N ALA A 146 18.21 -11.04 -30.75
CA ALA A 146 19.65 -10.91 -31.01
C ALA A 146 19.93 -10.11 -32.31
N LYS A 147 19.07 -10.24 -33.33
CA LYS A 147 19.15 -9.47 -34.57
C LYS A 147 18.84 -7.99 -34.34
N GLU A 148 17.76 -7.68 -33.61
CA GLU A 148 17.43 -6.29 -33.24
C GLU A 148 18.60 -5.61 -32.51
N ARG A 149 19.23 -6.31 -31.54
CA ARG A 149 20.43 -5.79 -30.84
C ARG A 149 21.65 -5.59 -31.74
N THR A 150 21.78 -6.37 -32.80
CA THR A 150 22.93 -6.26 -33.73
C THR A 150 22.65 -5.32 -34.89
N GLU A 151 21.40 -4.87 -35.09
CA GLU A 151 21.03 -3.79 -35.99
C GLU A 151 21.10 -2.41 -35.30
N GLU A 152 20.88 -2.36 -33.98
CA GLU A 152 21.04 -1.14 -33.17
C GLU A 152 22.49 -0.84 -32.74
N ASP A 153 23.47 -1.69 -33.05
CA ASP A 153 24.87 -1.47 -32.67
C ASP A 153 25.54 -0.44 -33.61
N PRO A 154 25.85 0.78 -33.13
CA PRO A 154 26.39 1.84 -33.98
C PRO A 154 27.86 1.62 -34.37
N TYR A 155 28.48 0.51 -33.95
CA TYR A 155 29.90 0.20 -34.21
C TYR A 155 30.11 -0.94 -35.23
N LYS A 156 29.08 -1.31 -35.98
CA LYS A 156 29.21 -2.26 -37.11
C LYS A 156 29.90 -1.57 -38.30
N TYR A 157 31.19 -1.86 -38.52
CA TYR A 157 31.93 -1.54 -39.75
C TYR A 157 31.79 -2.67 -40.77
#